data_AF-D4JDH8-F1
#
_entry.id   AF-D4JDH8-F1
#
_cell.length_a   1.000
_cell.length_b   1.000
_cell.length_c   1.000
_cell.angle_alpha   90.00
_cell.angle_beta   90.00
_cell.angle_gamma   90.00
#
_symmetry.space_group_name_H-M   'P 1'
#
loop_
_entity.id
_entity.type
_entity.pdbx_description
1 polymer ?
#
loop_
_entity_poly.entity_id
_entity_poly.type
_entity_poly.pdbx_seq_one_letter_code
_entity_poly.pdbx_strand_id
1 'polypeptide(L)'
;MDMTIRAMTPAERNYGYAQSQQISMQTGLIGHLRADMDSNGKGFFSTFFDFRADLKTEDFKAEFDKVINALRFDENYGGALKDRSALAAYCRRTPESSFSGDGREFGFRADTEQYSYMLRLNPNRGEYNLYCYCYQRKWLDRHLQQAERGIRFINPNYKELFRIPDGDKIRITYADGEKADRTCRYIDDYHVEIGSGWNSLRHICQFAEMMERNGSTVIPLRSSLPEQCYSVLPDTEELIIIKKGESGYYRTDIDMGSKAENRALADEYNAKSGISKAQEQAMSAGSMFGWAVPAADPKNYDESGQPIRLKHRDRGDAR
;
A
#
# COMPACT_ATOMS: atom_id res chain seq x y z
N MET A 1 18.42 2.82 26.16
CA MET A 1 18.01 3.58 24.97
C MET A 1 16.50 3.64 25.00
N ASP A 2 15.90 4.78 24.64
CA ASP A 2 14.46 4.90 24.44
C ASP A 2 14.13 4.57 22.98
N MET A 3 13.34 3.52 22.77
CA MET A 3 12.93 3.04 21.46
C MET A 3 11.52 2.49 21.54
N THR A 4 10.70 2.76 20.53
CA THR A 4 9.36 2.17 20.40
C THR A 4 9.32 1.24 19.21
N ILE A 5 8.51 0.17 19.26
CA ILE A 5 8.32 -0.77 18.16
C ILE A 5 6.83 -1.05 18.00
N ARG A 6 6.34 -1.01 16.77
CA ARG A 6 4.97 -1.38 16.42
C ARG A 6 4.90 -1.98 15.02
N ALA A 7 3.78 -2.64 14.71
CA ALA A 7 3.46 -3.02 13.34
C ALA A 7 3.43 -1.78 12.42
N MET A 8 3.90 -1.96 11.18
CA MET A 8 3.76 -0.93 10.14
C MET A 8 2.31 -0.78 9.69
N THR A 9 1.90 0.46 9.45
CA THR A 9 0.66 0.71 8.70
C THR A 9 0.82 0.26 7.25
N PRO A 10 -0.26 0.00 6.50
CA PRO A 10 -0.16 -0.37 5.08
C PRO A 10 0.68 0.62 4.24
N ALA A 11 0.54 1.93 4.47
CA ALA A 11 1.31 2.96 3.76
C ALA A 11 2.81 2.90 4.09
N GLU A 12 3.16 2.62 5.33
CA GLU A 12 4.55 2.50 5.79
C GLU A 12 5.29 1.31 5.18
N ARG A 13 4.58 0.24 4.82
CA ARG A 13 5.16 -0.97 4.21
C ARG A 13 5.91 -0.65 2.93
N ASN A 14 5.46 0.36 2.18
CA ASN A 14 6.15 0.82 0.98
C ASN A 14 7.61 1.23 1.25
N TYR A 15 7.92 1.72 2.46
CA TYR A 15 9.23 2.20 2.88
C TYR A 15 10.11 1.10 3.51
N GLY A 16 9.60 -0.12 3.59
CA GLY A 16 10.37 -1.34 3.89
C GLY A 16 11.03 -1.97 2.65
N TYR A 17 11.01 -1.29 1.50
CA TYR A 17 11.63 -1.70 0.24
C TYR A 17 12.59 -0.63 -0.30
N ALA A 18 13.35 -0.98 -1.34
CA ALA A 18 14.17 -0.01 -2.05
C ALA A 18 13.30 1.10 -2.64
N GLN A 19 13.73 2.35 -2.45
CA GLN A 19 13.07 3.54 -2.96
C GLN A 19 13.81 4.10 -4.17
N SER A 20 13.11 4.93 -4.96
CA SER A 20 13.75 5.75 -5.96
C SER A 20 14.72 6.75 -5.33
N GLN A 21 15.56 7.37 -6.16
CA GLN A 21 16.42 8.45 -5.69
C GLN A 21 15.62 9.61 -5.11
N GLN A 22 14.52 10.00 -5.76
CA GLN A 22 13.70 11.13 -5.34
C GLN A 22 13.09 10.91 -3.95
N ILE A 23 12.45 9.77 -3.72
CA ILE A 23 11.84 9.44 -2.43
C ILE A 23 12.91 9.30 -1.35
N SER A 24 14.02 8.62 -1.67
CA SER A 24 15.12 8.43 -0.72
C SER A 24 15.72 9.76 -0.24
N MET A 25 15.84 10.74 -1.15
CA MET A 25 16.31 12.09 -0.82
C MET A 25 15.32 12.84 0.07
N GLN A 26 14.01 12.73 -0.20
CA GLN A 26 12.96 13.42 0.58
C GLN A 26 12.77 12.82 1.98
N THR A 27 12.98 11.51 2.12
CA THR A 27 12.78 10.75 3.37
C THR A 27 14.04 10.64 4.21
N GLY A 28 15.21 11.03 3.67
CA GLY A 28 16.49 10.90 4.36
C GLY A 28 16.90 9.45 4.58
N LEU A 29 16.70 8.59 3.57
CA LEU A 29 17.14 7.19 3.60
C LEU A 29 18.67 7.12 3.69
N ILE A 30 19.19 6.71 4.83
CA ILE A 30 20.62 6.59 5.10
C ILE A 30 21.18 5.37 4.36
N GLY A 31 20.46 4.25 4.43
CA GLY A 31 20.83 2.97 3.85
C GLY A 31 19.96 1.86 4.42
N HIS A 32 20.35 0.62 4.18
CA HIS A 32 19.66 -0.52 4.78
C HIS A 32 20.61 -1.64 5.18
N LEU A 33 20.28 -2.32 6.26
CA LEU A 33 20.91 -3.57 6.66
C LEU A 33 20.11 -4.74 6.08
N ARG A 34 20.80 -5.71 5.49
CA ARG A 34 20.24 -7.02 5.17
C ARG A 34 20.92 -8.07 6.04
N ALA A 35 20.17 -8.96 6.67
CA ALA A 35 20.73 -10.03 7.50
C ALA A 35 20.10 -11.40 7.24
N ASP A 36 20.89 -12.45 7.44
CA ASP A 36 20.55 -13.86 7.33
C ASP A 36 20.89 -14.59 8.64
N MET A 37 20.02 -15.52 9.06
CA MET A 37 20.17 -16.27 10.32
C MET A 37 20.84 -17.64 10.16
N ASP A 38 21.59 -17.86 9.08
CA ASP A 38 22.27 -19.11 8.76
C ASP A 38 21.32 -20.31 8.53
N SER A 39 21.88 -21.34 7.92
CA SER A 39 21.30 -22.66 7.72
C SER A 39 20.68 -23.24 8.99
N ASN A 40 21.38 -23.17 10.13
CA ASN A 40 20.91 -23.68 11.43
C ASN A 40 19.94 -22.72 12.16
N GLY A 41 19.76 -21.50 11.66
CA GLY A 41 18.85 -20.51 12.23
C GLY A 41 19.38 -19.75 13.45
N LYS A 42 20.65 -19.95 13.83
CA LYS A 42 21.30 -19.36 15.02
C LYS A 42 22.33 -18.28 14.69
N GLY A 43 22.69 -18.12 13.41
CA GLY A 43 23.63 -17.10 12.97
C GLY A 43 22.99 -15.72 12.87
N PHE A 44 23.80 -14.70 12.60
CA PHE A 44 23.35 -13.38 12.19
C PHE A 44 24.44 -12.77 11.32
N PHE A 45 24.38 -13.06 10.02
CA PHE A 45 25.30 -12.52 9.02
C PHE A 45 24.64 -11.33 8.36
N SER A 46 25.27 -10.17 8.40
CA SER A 46 24.65 -8.94 7.91
C SER A 46 25.57 -8.08 7.06
N THR A 47 24.98 -7.36 6.12
CA THR A 47 25.66 -6.37 5.27
C THR A 47 24.84 -5.09 5.26
N PHE A 48 25.50 -3.95 5.46
CA PHE A 48 24.88 -2.64 5.32
C PHE A 48 25.14 -2.08 3.92
N PHE A 49 24.09 -1.60 3.27
CA PHE A 49 24.14 -0.98 1.95
C PHE A 49 23.84 0.51 2.10
N ASP A 50 24.81 1.34 1.77
CA ASP A 50 24.67 2.79 1.87
C ASP A 50 23.77 3.34 0.76
N PHE A 51 23.01 4.39 1.09
CA PHE A 51 22.28 5.19 0.12
C PHE A 51 22.71 6.66 0.23
N ARG A 52 22.42 7.32 1.36
CA ARG A 52 22.95 8.65 1.72
C ARG A 52 24.08 8.49 2.71
N ALA A 53 25.26 8.14 2.19
CA ALA A 53 26.47 7.94 3.01
C ALA A 53 26.85 9.18 3.83
N ASP A 54 26.49 10.38 3.35
CA ASP A 54 26.65 11.65 4.06
C ASP A 54 25.79 11.75 5.33
N LEU A 55 24.70 10.99 5.43
CA LEU A 55 23.86 10.91 6.63
C LEU A 55 24.28 9.79 7.60
N LYS A 56 25.24 8.94 7.21
CA LYS A 56 25.76 7.84 8.04
C LYS A 56 26.83 8.34 9.01
N THR A 57 26.43 9.21 9.92
CA THR A 57 27.30 9.81 10.94
C THR A 57 27.78 8.78 11.97
N GLU A 58 28.80 9.12 12.75
CA GLU A 58 29.24 8.25 13.87
C GLU A 58 28.14 8.07 14.93
N ASP A 59 27.35 9.11 15.18
CA ASP A 59 26.20 9.01 16.08
C ASP A 59 25.15 8.02 15.57
N PHE A 60 24.83 8.07 14.26
CA PHE A 60 23.95 7.09 13.65
C PHE A 60 24.49 5.67 13.79
N LYS A 61 25.79 5.44 13.50
CA LYS A 61 26.40 4.11 13.61
C LYS A 61 26.32 3.58 15.04
N ALA A 62 26.72 4.40 16.02
CA ALA A 62 26.70 4.03 17.43
C ALA A 62 25.28 3.76 17.96
N GLU A 63 24.29 4.52 17.48
CA GLU A 63 22.88 4.27 17.80
C GLU A 63 22.36 3.01 17.11
N PHE A 64 22.65 2.84 15.83
CA PHE A 64 22.19 1.70 15.04
C PHE A 64 22.70 0.38 15.61
N ASP A 65 23.95 0.32 16.04
CA ASP A 65 24.51 -0.87 16.69
C ASP A 65 23.76 -1.20 17.99
N LYS A 66 23.38 -0.18 18.78
CA LYS A 66 22.57 -0.38 19.99
C LYS A 66 21.15 -0.86 19.66
N VAL A 67 20.52 -0.31 18.61
CA VAL A 67 19.18 -0.74 18.15
C VAL A 67 19.20 -2.20 17.71
N ILE A 68 20.14 -2.59 16.84
CA ILE A 68 20.24 -3.98 16.39
C ILE A 68 20.54 -4.93 17.55
N ASN A 69 21.45 -4.57 18.46
CA ASN A 69 21.73 -5.40 19.63
C ASN A 69 20.53 -5.52 20.58
N ALA A 70 19.77 -4.44 20.78
CA ALA A 70 18.54 -4.46 21.57
C ALA A 70 17.50 -5.42 20.95
N LEU A 71 17.25 -5.33 19.64
CA LEU A 71 16.35 -6.22 18.91
C LEU A 71 16.80 -7.70 18.95
N ARG A 72 18.09 -7.97 19.15
CA ARG A 72 18.65 -9.33 19.25
C ARG A 72 18.62 -9.89 20.67
N PHE A 73 18.88 -9.08 21.68
CA PHE A 73 19.25 -9.57 23.01
C PHE A 73 18.47 -8.97 24.17
N ASP A 74 17.76 -7.85 23.97
CA ASP A 74 16.96 -7.22 25.02
C ASP A 74 15.51 -7.71 24.94
N GLU A 75 15.09 -8.42 25.99
CA GLU A 75 13.75 -9.00 26.08
C GLU A 75 12.65 -7.92 26.16
N ASN A 76 12.97 -6.70 26.61
CA ASN A 76 12.01 -5.59 26.63
C ASN A 76 11.59 -5.17 25.21
N TYR A 77 12.44 -5.44 24.22
CA TYR A 77 12.17 -5.19 22.80
C TYR A 77 11.79 -6.46 22.04
N GLY A 78 11.50 -7.55 22.77
CA GLY A 78 10.94 -8.79 22.27
C GLY A 78 11.95 -9.78 21.68
N GLY A 79 13.22 -9.40 21.52
CA GLY A 79 14.29 -10.30 21.06
C GLY A 79 14.06 -10.93 19.68
N ALA A 80 13.32 -10.24 18.79
CA ALA A 80 12.90 -10.76 17.50
C ALA A 80 14.06 -11.22 16.61
N LEU A 81 15.25 -10.63 16.78
CA LEU A 81 16.42 -10.91 15.95
C LEU A 81 17.41 -11.89 16.61
N LYS A 82 17.05 -12.50 17.75
CA LYS A 82 17.93 -13.45 18.47
C LYS A 82 18.32 -14.63 17.60
N ASP A 83 17.32 -15.28 17.00
CA ASP A 83 17.44 -16.42 16.11
C ASP A 83 16.14 -16.59 15.30
N ARG A 84 16.12 -17.50 14.31
CA ARG A 84 14.97 -17.65 13.40
C ARG A 84 13.71 -18.12 14.13
N SER A 85 13.84 -18.88 15.21
CA SER A 85 12.70 -19.32 16.02
C SER A 85 12.08 -18.16 16.81
N ALA A 86 12.91 -17.29 17.40
CA ALA A 86 12.45 -16.07 18.06
C ALA A 86 11.77 -15.12 17.08
N LEU A 87 12.35 -14.94 15.88
CA LEU A 87 11.75 -14.14 14.82
C LEU A 87 10.36 -14.66 14.42
N ALA A 88 10.25 -15.97 14.15
CA ALA A 88 8.98 -16.59 13.81
C ALA A 88 7.94 -16.45 14.93
N ALA A 89 8.34 -16.61 16.19
CA ALA A 89 7.45 -16.42 17.33
C ALA A 89 6.99 -14.96 17.48
N TYR A 90 7.90 -14.01 17.25
CA TYR A 90 7.58 -12.58 17.29
C TYR A 90 6.56 -12.18 16.21
N CYS A 91 6.78 -12.62 14.97
CA CYS A 91 5.86 -12.39 13.85
C CYS A 91 4.48 -13.01 14.10
N ARG A 92 4.41 -14.25 14.61
CA ARG A 92 3.12 -14.93 14.90
C ARG A 92 2.30 -14.24 15.99
N ARG A 93 2.95 -13.61 16.96
CA ARG A 93 2.25 -12.87 18.04
C ARG A 93 1.72 -11.50 17.59
N THR A 94 2.11 -11.03 16.41
CA THR A 94 1.72 -9.72 15.86
C THR A 94 1.14 -9.89 14.45
N PRO A 95 0.00 -10.58 14.28
CA PRO A 95 -0.54 -10.92 12.96
C PRO A 95 -0.83 -9.70 12.06
N GLU A 96 -1.15 -8.55 12.65
CA GLU A 96 -1.37 -7.28 11.94
C GLU A 96 -0.12 -6.75 11.23
N SER A 97 1.07 -7.23 11.61
CA SER A 97 2.32 -6.89 10.93
C SER A 97 2.48 -7.60 9.57
N SER A 98 1.66 -8.63 9.28
CA SER A 98 1.75 -9.39 8.02
C SER A 98 1.33 -8.56 6.81
N PHE A 99 2.08 -8.69 5.71
CA PHE A 99 1.80 -7.93 4.49
C PHE A 99 0.59 -8.45 3.73
N SER A 100 0.56 -9.77 3.52
CA SER A 100 -0.43 -10.50 2.71
C SER A 100 -1.17 -11.59 3.51
N GLY A 101 -0.86 -11.76 4.80
CA GLY A 101 -1.45 -12.83 5.64
C GLY A 101 -0.94 -14.24 5.34
N ASP A 102 0.01 -14.39 4.40
CA ASP A 102 0.59 -15.68 3.99
C ASP A 102 1.75 -16.16 4.88
N GLY A 103 2.13 -15.35 5.88
CA GLY A 103 3.21 -15.66 6.80
C GLY A 103 4.62 -15.55 6.23
N ARG A 104 4.80 -14.91 5.07
CA ARG A 104 6.13 -14.70 4.46
C ARG A 104 6.80 -13.42 4.92
N GLU A 105 6.10 -12.30 4.85
CA GLU A 105 6.64 -10.97 5.15
C GLU A 105 5.88 -10.29 6.28
N PHE A 106 6.63 -9.74 7.24
CA PHE A 106 6.09 -8.99 8.38
C PHE A 106 6.84 -7.65 8.52
N GLY A 107 6.11 -6.57 8.76
CA GLY A 107 6.69 -5.22 8.89
C GLY A 107 6.54 -4.63 10.27
N PHE A 108 7.66 -4.17 10.83
CA PHE A 108 7.71 -3.43 12.08
C PHE A 108 8.45 -2.11 11.89
N ARG A 109 7.90 -1.03 12.44
CA ARG A 109 8.59 0.25 12.54
C ARG A 109 9.14 0.36 13.96
N ALA A 110 10.45 0.58 14.06
CA ALA A 110 11.09 0.96 15.29
C ALA A 110 11.53 2.42 15.22
N ASP A 111 11.21 3.22 16.24
CA ASP A 111 11.55 4.64 16.28
C ASP A 111 12.41 4.95 17.51
N THR A 112 13.47 5.71 17.30
CA THR A 112 14.24 6.43 18.32
C THR A 112 13.95 7.93 18.21
N GLU A 113 14.67 8.77 18.96
CA GLU A 113 14.50 10.22 18.88
C GLU A 113 14.78 10.76 17.47
N GLN A 114 15.83 10.27 16.80
CA GLN A 114 16.31 10.83 15.54
C GLN A 114 15.98 9.96 14.32
N TYR A 115 15.85 8.64 14.49
CA TYR A 115 15.78 7.72 13.36
C TYR A 115 14.53 6.81 13.42
N SER A 116 14.13 6.38 12.24
CA SER A 116 13.08 5.38 12.02
C SER A 116 13.67 4.20 11.27
N TYR A 117 13.41 3.01 11.77
CA TYR A 117 13.90 1.73 11.25
C TYR A 117 12.73 0.91 10.74
N MET A 118 12.65 0.76 9.43
CA MET A 118 11.62 -0.01 8.75
C MET A 118 12.10 -1.46 8.59
N LEU A 119 11.69 -2.32 9.52
CA LEU A 119 12.07 -3.73 9.62
C LEU A 119 11.10 -4.59 8.81
N ARG A 120 11.56 -5.15 7.70
CA ARG A 120 10.86 -6.22 6.98
C ARG A 120 11.49 -7.56 7.36
N LEU A 121 10.71 -8.39 8.04
CA LEU A 121 11.12 -9.66 8.63
C LEU A 121 10.55 -10.85 7.84
N ASN A 122 11.40 -11.85 7.60
CA ASN A 122 11.03 -13.09 6.92
C ASN A 122 11.43 -14.29 7.79
N PRO A 123 10.49 -15.08 8.34
CA PRO A 123 10.81 -16.19 9.24
C PRO A 123 11.26 -17.47 8.55
N ASN A 124 11.21 -17.53 7.22
CA ASN A 124 11.44 -18.78 6.51
C ASN A 124 12.93 -19.05 6.26
N ARG A 125 13.25 -20.34 6.12
CA ARG A 125 14.59 -20.80 5.77
C ARG A 125 14.86 -20.54 4.29
N GLY A 126 16.06 -20.06 3.96
CA GLY A 126 16.47 -19.78 2.58
C GLY A 126 16.12 -18.36 2.10
N GLU A 127 15.54 -17.54 2.98
CA GLU A 127 15.26 -16.12 2.76
C GLU A 127 16.18 -15.29 3.65
N TYR A 128 16.54 -14.07 3.20
CA TYR A 128 17.12 -13.09 4.12
C TYR A 128 16.08 -12.73 5.18
N ASN A 129 16.42 -13.01 6.44
CA ASN A 129 15.48 -12.91 7.55
C ASN A 129 15.17 -11.47 7.97
N LEU A 130 16.03 -10.52 7.62
CA LEU A 130 15.85 -9.10 7.92
C LEU A 130 16.26 -8.21 6.75
N TYR A 131 15.41 -7.23 6.47
CA TYR A 131 15.78 -5.96 5.85
C TYR A 131 15.41 -4.83 6.82
N CYS A 132 16.37 -3.97 7.16
CA CYS A 132 16.17 -2.80 8.02
C CYS A 132 16.53 -1.54 7.26
N TYR A 133 15.53 -0.82 6.74
CA TYR A 133 15.73 0.46 6.07
C TYR A 133 15.77 1.58 7.11
N CYS A 134 16.85 2.38 7.08
CA CYS A 134 17.15 3.37 8.12
C CYS A 134 16.92 4.77 7.58
N TYR A 135 16.00 5.51 8.20
CA TYR A 135 15.59 6.86 7.77
C TYR A 135 15.82 7.89 8.86
N GLN A 136 16.00 9.14 8.45
CA GLN A 136 15.81 10.29 9.34
C GLN A 136 14.33 10.41 9.72
N ARG A 137 13.99 10.22 11.00
CA ARG A 137 12.59 10.12 11.48
C ARG A 137 11.74 11.30 11.05
N LYS A 138 12.21 12.52 11.33
CA LYS A 138 11.48 13.76 11.01
C LYS A 138 11.19 13.90 9.51
N TRP A 139 12.08 13.41 8.65
CA TRP A 139 11.94 13.54 7.20
C TRP A 139 10.96 12.50 6.66
N LEU A 140 11.10 11.25 7.11
CA LEU A 140 10.16 10.18 6.80
C LEU A 140 8.73 10.53 7.26
N ASP A 141 8.56 10.97 8.51
CA ASP A 141 7.24 11.33 9.06
C ASP A 141 6.59 12.47 8.29
N ARG A 142 7.37 13.50 7.93
CA ARG A 142 6.87 14.60 7.10
C ARG A 142 6.41 14.11 5.73
N HIS A 143 7.19 13.24 5.08
CA HIS A 143 6.86 12.70 3.77
C HIS A 143 5.62 11.79 3.83
N LEU A 144 5.52 10.90 4.82
CA LEU A 144 4.34 10.05 5.05
C LEU A 144 3.09 10.92 5.26
N GLN A 145 3.17 11.96 6.10
CA GLN A 145 2.06 12.89 6.32
C GLN A 145 1.63 13.63 5.05
N GLN A 146 2.58 13.98 4.17
CA GLN A 146 2.26 14.59 2.87
C GLN A 146 1.61 13.58 1.93
N ALA A 147 2.11 12.35 1.90
CA ALA A 147 1.59 11.26 1.08
C ALA A 147 0.16 10.83 1.45
N GLU A 148 -0.30 11.06 2.69
CA GLU A 148 -1.70 10.85 3.11
C GLU A 148 -2.69 11.67 2.28
N ARG A 149 -2.25 12.78 1.68
CA ARG A 149 -3.09 13.56 0.74
C ARG A 149 -3.38 12.80 -0.54
N GLY A 150 -2.67 11.71 -0.84
CA GLY A 150 -2.82 10.90 -2.04
C GLY A 150 -2.27 11.57 -3.30
N ILE A 151 -2.08 10.74 -4.32
CA ILE A 151 -1.58 11.09 -5.64
C ILE A 151 -2.74 11.56 -6.50
N ARG A 152 -2.64 12.80 -7.00
CA ARG A 152 -3.68 13.45 -7.79
C ARG A 152 -3.52 13.12 -9.28
N PHE A 153 -4.60 12.67 -9.91
CA PHE A 153 -4.69 12.55 -11.37
C PHE A 153 -5.66 13.57 -11.93
N ILE A 154 -5.22 14.31 -12.95
CA ILE A 154 -5.95 15.42 -13.55
C ILE A 154 -6.11 15.22 -15.06
N ASN A 155 -7.01 15.99 -15.68
CA ASN A 155 -6.97 16.22 -17.11
C ASN A 155 -6.06 17.44 -17.45
N PRO A 156 -5.78 17.71 -18.73
CA PRO A 156 -4.95 18.85 -19.14
C PRO A 156 -5.49 20.22 -18.70
N ASN A 157 -6.80 20.33 -18.46
CA ASN A 157 -7.46 21.54 -17.94
C ASN A 157 -7.41 21.65 -16.40
N TYR A 158 -6.51 20.93 -15.72
CA TYR A 158 -6.33 20.94 -14.26
C TYR A 158 -7.52 20.45 -13.42
N LYS A 159 -8.55 19.88 -14.06
CA LYS A 159 -9.67 19.25 -13.35
C LYS A 159 -9.18 17.92 -12.77
N GLU A 160 -9.34 17.77 -11.45
CA GLU A 160 -9.09 16.49 -10.78
C GLU A 160 -10.08 15.44 -11.29
N LEU A 161 -9.54 14.31 -11.76
CA LEU A 161 -10.30 13.15 -12.20
C LEU A 161 -10.53 12.20 -11.03
N PHE A 162 -9.45 11.84 -10.34
CA PHE A 162 -9.46 11.00 -9.17
C PHE A 162 -8.15 11.14 -8.40
N ARG A 163 -8.09 10.48 -7.24
CA ARG A 163 -6.95 10.43 -6.34
C ARG A 163 -6.78 9.01 -5.79
N ILE A 164 -5.54 8.58 -5.64
CA ILE A 164 -5.19 7.27 -5.07
C ILE A 164 -4.18 7.41 -3.92
N PRO A 165 -4.19 6.53 -2.92
CA PRO A 165 -3.12 6.43 -1.90
C PRO A 165 -1.72 6.23 -2.50
N ASP A 166 -0.67 6.56 -1.73
CA ASP A 166 0.71 6.20 -2.09
C ASP A 166 0.88 4.67 -2.16
N GLY A 167 1.45 4.18 -3.26
CA GLY A 167 1.65 2.75 -3.51
C GLY A 167 0.50 2.06 -4.26
N ASP A 168 -0.64 2.72 -4.44
CA ASP A 168 -1.73 2.19 -5.27
C ASP A 168 -1.38 2.23 -6.76
N LYS A 169 -2.16 1.51 -7.56
CA LYS A 169 -1.93 1.39 -8.99
C LYS A 169 -2.92 2.22 -9.79
N ILE A 170 -2.53 2.52 -11.02
CA ILE A 170 -3.43 2.91 -12.11
C ILE A 170 -3.39 1.85 -13.20
N ARG A 171 -4.47 1.76 -13.98
CA ARG A 171 -4.49 1.04 -15.25
C ARG A 171 -4.55 2.04 -16.38
N ILE A 172 -3.55 1.98 -17.25
CA ILE A 172 -3.52 2.72 -18.51
C ILE A 172 -4.05 1.79 -19.59
N THR A 173 -5.06 2.23 -20.33
CA THR A 173 -5.49 1.56 -21.57
C THR A 173 -5.02 2.43 -22.74
N TYR A 174 -4.12 1.90 -23.56
CA TYR A 174 -3.58 2.58 -24.72
C TYR A 174 -4.58 2.58 -25.88
N ALA A 175 -4.31 3.37 -26.93
CA ALA A 175 -5.20 3.54 -28.07
C ALA A 175 -5.44 2.23 -28.86
N ASP A 176 -4.50 1.29 -28.81
CA ASP A 176 -4.61 -0.05 -29.41
C ASP A 176 -5.38 -1.04 -28.52
N GLY A 177 -5.80 -0.62 -27.33
CA GLY A 177 -6.49 -1.45 -26.34
C GLY A 177 -5.57 -2.23 -25.41
N GLU A 178 -4.24 -2.18 -25.59
CA GLU A 178 -3.30 -2.78 -24.65
C GLU A 178 -3.44 -2.10 -23.28
N LYS A 179 -3.32 -2.90 -22.20
CA LYS A 179 -3.45 -2.42 -20.83
C LYS A 179 -2.13 -2.57 -20.08
N ALA A 180 -1.76 -1.54 -19.33
CA ALA A 180 -0.62 -1.58 -18.41
C ALA A 180 -1.01 -1.08 -17.03
N ASP A 181 -0.79 -1.92 -16.02
CA ASP A 181 -0.96 -1.55 -14.62
C ASP A 181 0.36 -1.02 -14.07
N ARG A 182 0.32 0.18 -13.46
CA ARG A 182 1.51 0.87 -12.95
C ARG A 182 1.28 1.27 -11.50
N THR A 183 2.17 0.84 -10.61
CA THR A 183 2.26 1.36 -9.24
C THR A 183 2.64 2.82 -9.28
N CYS A 184 2.00 3.64 -8.44
CA CYS A 184 2.26 5.06 -8.34
C CYS A 184 2.81 5.40 -6.97
N ARG A 185 3.87 6.24 -6.93
CA ARG A 185 4.44 6.74 -5.69
C ARG A 185 4.32 8.26 -5.58
N TYR A 186 3.97 8.74 -4.40
CA TYR A 186 3.86 10.15 -4.07
C TYR A 186 5.24 10.80 -3.99
N ILE A 187 5.38 11.98 -4.61
CA ILE A 187 6.60 12.79 -4.55
C ILE A 187 6.29 14.15 -3.95
N ASP A 188 5.31 14.84 -4.53
CA ASP A 188 4.71 16.06 -3.99
C ASP A 188 3.34 16.29 -4.67
N ASP A 189 2.74 17.47 -4.51
CA ASP A 189 1.41 17.78 -5.02
C ASP A 189 1.35 17.92 -6.57
N TYR A 190 2.51 17.97 -7.24
CA TYR A 190 2.66 18.16 -8.67
C TYR A 190 3.48 17.07 -9.38
N HIS A 191 4.19 16.23 -8.62
CA HIS A 191 5.02 15.15 -9.14
C HIS A 191 4.58 13.78 -8.64
N VAL A 192 4.72 12.80 -9.52
CA VAL A 192 4.38 11.40 -9.26
C VAL A 192 5.42 10.50 -9.92
N GLU A 193 5.73 9.37 -9.29
CA GLU A 193 6.42 8.27 -9.97
C GLU A 193 5.39 7.25 -10.45
N ILE A 194 5.41 6.92 -11.75
CA ILE A 194 4.50 5.96 -12.35
C ILE A 194 5.30 4.78 -12.91
N GLY A 195 5.06 3.59 -12.36
CA GLY A 195 5.80 2.39 -12.68
C GLY A 195 7.18 2.36 -12.02
N SER A 196 8.15 1.80 -12.72
CA SER A 196 9.54 1.71 -12.26
C SER A 196 10.51 2.11 -13.36
N GLY A 197 11.75 2.39 -12.98
CA GLY A 197 12.83 2.74 -13.91
C GLY A 197 13.09 4.25 -14.00
N TRP A 198 14.09 4.60 -14.81
CA TRP A 198 14.68 5.95 -14.88
C TRP A 198 13.72 7.05 -15.35
N ASN A 199 12.65 6.69 -16.07
CA ASN A 199 11.70 7.63 -16.66
C ASN A 199 10.32 7.58 -15.97
N SER A 200 10.28 7.15 -14.71
CA SER A 200 9.04 7.00 -13.93
C SER A 200 8.55 8.33 -13.32
N LEU A 201 9.45 9.26 -13.01
CA LEU A 201 9.12 10.57 -12.46
C LEU A 201 8.45 11.46 -13.51
N ARG A 202 7.31 12.05 -13.15
CA ARG A 202 6.48 12.88 -14.03
C ARG A 202 5.89 14.05 -13.26
N HIS A 203 5.77 15.19 -13.93
CA HIS A 203 4.82 16.21 -13.53
C HIS A 203 3.39 15.77 -13.90
N ILE A 204 2.39 16.01 -13.06
CA ILE A 204 1.01 15.53 -13.27
C ILE A 204 0.38 16.07 -14.57
N CYS A 205 0.68 17.31 -14.96
CA CYS A 205 0.20 17.88 -16.24
C CYS A 205 0.86 17.21 -17.45
N GLN A 206 2.18 16.96 -17.38
CA GLN A 206 2.90 16.26 -18.44
C GLN A 206 2.30 14.86 -18.65
N PHE A 207 1.96 14.16 -17.56
CA PHE A 207 1.29 12.87 -17.66
C PHE A 207 -0.10 13.00 -18.29
N ALA A 208 -0.91 13.97 -17.87
CA ALA A 208 -2.26 14.20 -18.40
C ALA A 208 -2.25 14.52 -19.91
N GLU A 209 -1.39 15.44 -20.35
CA GLU A 209 -1.21 15.81 -21.75
C GLU A 209 -0.73 14.63 -22.59
N MET A 210 0.17 13.80 -22.05
CA MET A 210 0.65 12.60 -22.72
C MET A 210 -0.47 11.57 -22.91
N MET A 211 -1.32 11.36 -21.89
CA MET A 211 -2.45 10.44 -22.00
C MET A 211 -3.45 10.91 -23.05
N GLU A 212 -3.80 12.19 -23.06
CA GLU A 212 -4.71 12.78 -24.05
C GLU A 212 -4.14 12.68 -25.47
N ARG A 213 -2.89 13.13 -25.66
CA ARG A 213 -2.22 13.10 -26.98
C ARG A 213 -2.13 11.70 -27.57
N ASN A 214 -1.89 10.69 -26.73
CA ASN A 214 -1.76 9.31 -27.16
C ASN A 214 -3.11 8.59 -27.25
N GLY A 215 -4.25 9.26 -27.00
CA GLY A 215 -5.58 8.63 -26.98
C GLY A 215 -5.73 7.55 -25.91
N SER A 216 -4.94 7.63 -24.82
CA SER A 216 -4.95 6.67 -23.73
C SER A 216 -5.93 7.08 -22.63
N THR A 217 -6.49 6.10 -21.92
CA THR A 217 -7.35 6.33 -20.76
C THR A 217 -6.71 5.79 -19.49
N VAL A 218 -7.04 6.40 -18.35
CA VAL A 218 -6.47 6.02 -17.06
C VAL A 218 -7.57 5.86 -16.03
N ILE A 219 -7.55 4.73 -15.31
CA ILE A 219 -8.43 4.47 -14.18
C ILE A 219 -7.64 4.08 -12.93
N PRO A 220 -8.15 4.37 -11.73
CA PRO A 220 -7.51 3.93 -10.49
C PRO A 220 -7.74 2.43 -10.25
N LEU A 221 -6.73 1.75 -9.72
CA LEU A 221 -6.80 0.39 -9.20
C LEU A 221 -6.47 0.45 -7.70
N ARG A 222 -7.50 0.76 -6.89
CA ARG A 222 -7.32 0.98 -5.45
C ARG A 222 -7.01 -0.34 -4.74
N SER A 223 -6.05 -0.32 -3.81
CA SER A 223 -5.78 -1.48 -2.94
C SER A 223 -6.89 -1.72 -1.93
N SER A 224 -7.70 -0.69 -1.63
CA SER A 224 -8.89 -0.80 -0.79
C SER A 224 -10.04 -1.59 -1.43
N LEU A 225 -9.95 -1.93 -2.72
CA LEU A 225 -10.93 -2.73 -3.44
C LEU A 225 -10.40 -4.15 -3.70
N PRO A 226 -11.25 -5.19 -3.53
CA PRO A 226 -10.86 -6.56 -3.87
C PRO A 226 -10.64 -6.70 -5.38
N GLU A 227 -9.94 -7.75 -5.81
CA GLU A 227 -9.77 -8.03 -7.25
C GLU A 227 -11.12 -8.41 -7.91
N GLN A 228 -11.99 -9.08 -7.15
CA GLN A 228 -13.35 -9.38 -7.56
C GLN A 228 -14.29 -9.46 -6.34
N CYS A 229 -15.58 -9.27 -6.56
CA CYS A 229 -16.62 -9.56 -5.57
C CYS A 229 -17.88 -10.14 -6.23
N TYR A 230 -18.73 -10.75 -5.42
CA TYR A 230 -20.07 -11.15 -5.84
C TYR A 230 -21.06 -10.00 -5.61
N SER A 231 -22.05 -9.85 -6.48
CA SER A 231 -23.17 -8.94 -6.26
C SER A 231 -24.43 -9.48 -6.93
N VAL A 232 -25.52 -8.72 -6.92
CA VAL A 232 -26.75 -9.03 -7.64
C VAL A 232 -27.12 -7.90 -8.59
N LEU A 233 -27.69 -8.24 -9.76
CA LEU A 233 -28.17 -7.21 -10.69
C LEU A 233 -29.36 -6.45 -10.08
N PRO A 234 -29.39 -5.10 -10.19
CA PRO A 234 -30.50 -4.31 -9.64
C PRO A 234 -31.88 -4.70 -10.18
N ASP A 235 -31.96 -5.08 -11.46
CA ASP A 235 -33.24 -5.33 -12.14
C ASP A 235 -33.71 -6.79 -12.04
N THR A 236 -32.78 -7.73 -12.27
CA THR A 236 -33.10 -9.17 -12.34
C THR A 236 -32.80 -9.92 -11.05
N GLU A 237 -32.00 -9.35 -10.16
CA GLU A 237 -31.50 -9.99 -8.93
C GLU A 237 -30.70 -11.28 -9.20
N GLU A 238 -30.16 -11.43 -10.41
CA GLU A 238 -29.22 -12.50 -10.77
C GLU A 238 -27.88 -12.30 -10.06
N LEU A 239 -27.31 -13.39 -9.55
CA LEU A 239 -25.95 -13.41 -8.99
C LEU A 239 -24.92 -13.12 -10.08
N ILE A 240 -24.01 -12.21 -9.80
CA ILE A 240 -22.96 -11.75 -10.72
C ILE A 240 -21.61 -11.62 -10.03
N ILE A 241 -20.54 -11.65 -10.83
CA ILE A 241 -19.18 -11.33 -10.40
C ILE A 241 -18.78 -9.99 -11.02
N ILE A 242 -18.24 -9.10 -10.19
CA ILE A 242 -17.67 -7.83 -10.62
C ILE A 242 -16.17 -7.90 -10.43
N LYS A 243 -15.40 -7.50 -11.45
CA LYS A 243 -13.93 -7.48 -11.43
C LYS A 243 -13.40 -6.06 -11.43
N LYS A 244 -12.38 -5.81 -10.61
CA LYS A 244 -11.79 -4.48 -10.43
C LYS A 244 -11.15 -4.00 -11.72
N GLY A 245 -11.45 -2.76 -12.09
CA GLY A 245 -10.89 -2.12 -13.28
C GLY A 245 -11.49 -2.59 -14.61
N GLU A 246 -12.66 -3.25 -14.56
CA GLU A 246 -13.44 -3.68 -15.72
C GLU A 246 -14.85 -3.08 -15.66
N SER A 247 -15.45 -2.80 -16.82
CA SER A 247 -16.82 -2.33 -16.91
C SER A 247 -17.78 -3.50 -17.04
N GLY A 248 -18.97 -3.39 -16.48
CA GLY A 248 -19.98 -4.45 -16.52
C GLY A 248 -19.75 -5.55 -15.49
N TYR A 249 -20.16 -6.77 -15.83
CA TYR A 249 -20.17 -7.91 -14.91
C TYR A 249 -20.02 -9.23 -15.65
N TYR A 250 -19.76 -10.29 -14.89
CA TYR A 250 -19.69 -11.66 -15.35
C TYR A 250 -20.83 -12.47 -14.73
N ARG A 251 -21.45 -13.33 -15.53
CA ARG A 251 -22.43 -14.30 -15.03
C ARG A 251 -21.71 -15.40 -14.27
N THR A 252 -22.41 -16.01 -13.32
CA THR A 252 -21.93 -17.19 -12.60
C THR A 252 -22.62 -18.43 -13.13
N ASP A 253 -21.90 -19.55 -13.23
CA ASP A 253 -22.49 -20.86 -13.51
C ASP A 253 -23.17 -21.48 -12.27
N ILE A 254 -23.20 -20.74 -11.17
CA ILE A 254 -23.90 -21.10 -9.94
C ILE A 254 -25.38 -20.98 -10.21
N ASP A 255 -25.96 -22.06 -10.71
CA ASP A 255 -27.39 -22.28 -10.76
C ASP A 255 -27.89 -22.39 -9.30
N MET A 256 -28.98 -21.68 -8.95
CA MET A 256 -29.96 -22.07 -7.91
C MET A 256 -30.78 -20.91 -7.36
N GLY A 257 -32.09 -20.97 -7.62
CA GLY A 257 -33.10 -20.53 -6.66
C GLY A 257 -33.77 -19.18 -6.89
N SER A 258 -34.51 -18.75 -5.88
CA SER A 258 -35.24 -17.49 -5.82
C SER A 258 -34.31 -16.30 -5.60
N LYS A 259 -34.78 -15.09 -5.95
CA LYS A 259 -34.02 -13.85 -5.86
C LYS A 259 -33.39 -13.58 -4.48
N ALA A 260 -34.07 -13.96 -3.39
CA ALA A 260 -33.57 -13.79 -2.03
C ALA A 260 -32.36 -14.68 -1.72
N GLU A 261 -32.28 -15.87 -2.33
CA GLU A 261 -31.17 -16.80 -2.15
C GLU A 261 -29.89 -16.27 -2.81
N ASN A 262 -30.00 -15.63 -3.98
CA ASN A 262 -28.86 -15.00 -4.65
C ASN A 262 -28.21 -13.90 -3.81
N ARG A 263 -29.03 -13.06 -3.15
CA ARG A 263 -28.49 -12.00 -2.31
C ARG A 263 -27.72 -12.56 -1.12
N ALA A 264 -28.31 -13.54 -0.42
CA ALA A 264 -27.68 -14.20 0.72
C ALA A 264 -26.38 -14.91 0.34
N LEU A 265 -26.34 -15.54 -0.84
CA LEU A 265 -25.17 -16.25 -1.33
C LEU A 265 -23.99 -15.32 -1.64
N ALA A 266 -24.27 -14.19 -2.29
CA ALA A 266 -23.25 -13.18 -2.54
C ALA A 266 -22.68 -12.61 -1.24
N ASP A 267 -23.52 -12.38 -0.23
CA ASP A 267 -23.11 -11.90 1.08
C ASP A 267 -22.21 -12.93 1.79
N GLU A 268 -22.60 -14.21 1.72
CA GLU A 268 -21.82 -15.31 2.29
C GLU A 268 -20.44 -15.43 1.63
N TYR A 269 -20.37 -15.41 0.30
CA TYR A 269 -19.10 -15.53 -0.42
C TYR A 269 -18.21 -14.31 -0.20
N ASN A 270 -18.77 -13.10 -0.25
CA ASN A 270 -18.01 -11.89 0.05
C ASN A 270 -17.47 -11.92 1.48
N ALA A 271 -18.29 -12.29 2.47
CA ALA A 271 -17.86 -12.41 3.86
C ALA A 271 -16.73 -13.45 4.04
N LYS A 272 -16.83 -14.61 3.38
CA LYS A 272 -15.75 -15.63 3.37
C LYS A 272 -14.45 -15.12 2.75
N SER A 273 -14.54 -14.18 1.80
CA SER A 273 -13.39 -13.50 1.19
C SER A 273 -12.96 -12.22 1.92
N GLY A 274 -13.57 -11.89 3.07
CA GLY A 274 -13.25 -10.68 3.83
C GLY A 274 -13.67 -9.37 3.14
N ILE A 275 -14.60 -9.44 2.18
CA ILE A 275 -15.08 -8.29 1.42
C ILE A 275 -16.24 -7.64 2.18
N SER A 276 -16.11 -6.35 2.47
CA SER A 276 -17.15 -5.58 3.17
C SER A 276 -18.27 -5.12 2.23
N LYS A 277 -19.42 -4.74 2.82
CA LYS A 277 -20.53 -4.14 2.07
C LYS A 277 -20.14 -2.84 1.36
N ALA A 278 -19.33 -2.01 2.01
CA ALA A 278 -18.76 -0.81 1.41
C ALA A 278 -17.89 -1.13 0.17
N GLN A 279 -17.10 -2.20 0.22
CA GLN A 279 -16.31 -2.64 -0.93
C GLN A 279 -17.18 -3.16 -2.07
N GLU A 280 -18.20 -3.99 -1.78
CA GLU A 280 -19.14 -4.47 -2.80
C GLU A 280 -19.84 -3.30 -3.51
N GLN A 281 -20.35 -2.33 -2.77
CA GLN A 281 -21.05 -1.18 -3.35
C GLN A 281 -20.12 -0.31 -4.20
N ALA A 282 -18.88 -0.09 -3.73
CA ALA A 282 -17.88 0.61 -4.52
C ALA A 282 -17.48 -0.14 -5.80
N MET A 283 -17.42 -1.49 -5.77
CA MET A 283 -17.18 -2.32 -6.95
C MET A 283 -18.31 -2.17 -7.96
N SER A 284 -19.58 -2.24 -7.52
CA SER A 284 -20.75 -2.04 -8.37
C SER A 284 -20.79 -0.65 -9.01
N ALA A 285 -20.51 0.41 -8.23
CA ALA A 285 -20.43 1.75 -8.77
C ALA A 285 -19.29 1.91 -9.79
N GLY A 286 -18.13 1.30 -9.52
CA GLY A 286 -16.98 1.33 -10.42
C GLY A 286 -17.26 0.65 -11.76
N SER A 287 -17.93 -0.50 -11.75
CA SER A 287 -18.24 -1.25 -12.96
C SER A 287 -19.35 -0.63 -13.81
N MET A 288 -20.31 0.07 -13.18
CA MET A 288 -21.43 0.73 -13.84
C MET A 288 -21.11 2.15 -14.33
N PHE A 289 -20.42 2.94 -13.51
CA PHE A 289 -20.23 4.39 -13.74
C PHE A 289 -18.78 4.78 -13.99
N GLY A 290 -17.86 3.82 -13.92
CA GLY A 290 -16.43 4.02 -14.11
C GLY A 290 -15.66 4.18 -12.80
N TRP A 291 -14.45 3.65 -12.76
CA TRP A 291 -13.63 3.52 -11.54
C TRP A 291 -13.08 4.85 -10.98
N ALA A 292 -13.10 5.92 -11.78
CA ALA A 292 -12.66 7.25 -11.36
C ALA A 292 -13.69 8.00 -10.49
N VAL A 293 -14.96 7.60 -10.52
CA VAL A 293 -16.02 8.32 -9.79
C VAL A 293 -15.84 8.15 -8.27
N PRO A 294 -16.25 9.14 -7.44
CA PRO A 294 -16.18 9.01 -5.99
C PRO A 294 -16.93 7.80 -5.44
N ALA A 295 -18.06 7.41 -6.06
CA ALA A 295 -18.81 6.22 -5.65
C ALA A 295 -18.02 4.91 -5.82
N ALA A 296 -16.92 4.87 -6.58
CA ALA A 296 -16.02 3.72 -6.71
C ALA A 296 -14.89 3.70 -5.65
N ASP A 297 -15.11 4.34 -4.50
CA ASP A 297 -14.20 4.36 -3.35
C ASP A 297 -14.95 3.90 -2.09
N PRO A 298 -14.56 2.77 -1.46
CA PRO A 298 -15.24 2.22 -0.29
C PRO A 298 -15.36 3.20 0.89
N LYS A 299 -14.46 4.19 1.00
CA LYS A 299 -14.51 5.18 2.09
C LYS A 299 -15.76 6.07 2.09
N ASN A 300 -16.50 6.08 0.97
CA ASN A 300 -17.71 6.86 0.80
C ASN A 300 -18.98 6.09 1.21
N TYR A 301 -18.82 4.91 1.82
CA TYR A 301 -19.92 4.08 2.32
C TYR A 301 -19.72 3.73 3.79
N ASP A 302 -20.83 3.56 4.52
CA ASP A 302 -20.81 3.05 5.88
C ASP A 302 -20.67 1.52 5.93
N GLU A 303 -20.65 0.95 7.13
CA GLU A 303 -20.51 -0.50 7.35
C GLU A 303 -21.64 -1.33 6.69
N SER A 304 -22.81 -0.73 6.45
CA SER A 304 -23.93 -1.36 5.76
C SER A 304 -23.87 -1.21 4.24
N GLY A 305 -22.89 -0.47 3.72
CA GLY A 305 -22.76 -0.16 2.31
C GLY A 305 -23.64 1.02 1.86
N GLN A 306 -24.17 1.84 2.77
CA GLN A 306 -24.94 3.02 2.38
C GLN A 306 -24.03 4.22 2.15
N PRO A 307 -24.29 5.08 1.14
CA PRO A 307 -23.48 6.26 0.88
C PRO A 307 -23.43 7.22 2.07
N ILE A 308 -22.23 7.56 2.52
CA ILE A 308 -22.02 8.57 3.55
C ILE A 308 -22.23 9.94 2.91
N ARG A 309 -23.23 10.68 3.38
CA ARG A 309 -23.39 12.09 3.00
C ARG A 309 -22.21 12.88 3.54
N LEU A 310 -21.28 13.24 2.66
CA LEU A 310 -20.27 14.24 2.97
C LEU A 310 -21.01 15.55 3.26
N LYS A 311 -20.95 16.04 4.51
CA LYS A 311 -21.29 17.43 4.80
C LYS A 311 -20.42 18.27 3.88
N HIS A 312 -21.03 19.04 2.99
CA HIS A 312 -20.31 19.98 2.13
C HIS A 312 -19.33 20.75 3.02
N ARG A 313 -18.03 20.63 2.75
CA ARG A 313 -17.09 21.65 3.20
C ARG A 313 -17.54 22.92 2.50
N ASP A 314 -18.05 23.89 3.26
CA ASP A 314 -18.20 25.26 2.79
C ASP A 314 -16.91 25.61 2.06
N ARG A 315 -17.02 25.79 0.74
CA ARG A 315 -15.99 26.47 -0.01
C ARG A 315 -16.06 27.91 0.48
N GLY A 316 -15.26 28.21 1.51
CA GLY A 316 -15.05 29.57 1.93
C GLY A 316 -14.68 30.37 0.70
N ASP A 317 -15.50 31.37 0.39
CA ASP A 317 -15.25 32.34 -0.66
C ASP A 317 -13.86 32.95 -0.46
N ALA A 318 -12.90 32.50 -1.27
CA ALA A 318 -11.69 33.25 -1.51
C ALA A 318 -12.05 34.40 -2.45
N ARG A 319 -12.42 35.53 -1.84
CA ARG A 319 -12.32 36.85 -2.47
C ARG A 319 -10.87 37.31 -2.48
#